data_AF-A0A944SB50-F1
#
_entry.id   AF-A0A944SB50-F1
#
_cell.length_a   1.000
_cell.length_b   1.000
_cell.length_c   1.000
_cell.angle_alpha   90.00
_cell.angle_beta   90.00
_cell.angle_gamma   90.00
#
_symmetry.space_group_name_H-M   'P 1'
#
loop_
_entity.id
_entity.type
_entity.pdbx_description
1 polymer ?
#
loop_
_entity_poly.entity_id
_entity_poly.type
_entity_poly.pdbx_seq_one_letter_code
_entity_poly.pdbx_strand_id
1 'polypeptide(L)'
;MKKVIILACVAIILSAFFAVQETSATSYEEWSKDKETQFDEFICETCKEPTEPEPTEPEPTEPEPEVEPEPKSRKKSKCSGSIGNLVWNDANENGVKDGEEKGLDDVKITLKWAGEDYRWDNDDDEELTTHTNKSGKYEFDDLCEGDYKVYVKGRDVAGYTQVYDPDGKPNNKAKVYLDGDNDDHTKADFGYINRSTPATGSGILAVFVAGIVSLLSIRTLKQFKKVLY
;
A
#
# COMPACT_ATOMS: atom_id res chain seq x y z
N MET A 1 22.26 51.08 -14.30
CA MET A 1 23.20 50.10 -13.70
C MET A 1 22.55 49.06 -12.77
N LYS A 2 21.25 49.11 -12.47
CA LYS A 2 20.56 48.09 -11.63
C LYS A 2 19.89 46.93 -12.41
N LYS A 3 19.79 47.01 -13.74
CA LYS A 3 19.18 45.94 -14.58
C LYS A 3 20.16 44.85 -15.05
N VAL A 4 21.46 45.05 -14.87
CA VAL A 4 22.50 44.05 -15.25
C VAL A 4 22.75 43.04 -14.11
N ILE A 5 22.40 43.39 -12.87
CA ILE A 5 22.64 42.55 -11.69
C ILE A 5 21.59 41.42 -11.55
N ILE A 6 20.36 41.62 -12.03
CA ILE A 6 19.29 40.61 -11.92
C ILE A 6 19.50 39.44 -12.90
N LEU A 7 20.09 39.67 -14.08
CA LEU A 7 20.44 38.58 -15.01
C LEU A 7 21.58 37.69 -14.48
N ALA A 8 22.50 38.24 -13.69
CA ALA A 8 23.59 37.47 -13.09
C ALA A 8 23.08 36.56 -11.94
N CYS A 9 22.06 36.97 -11.18
CA CYS A 9 21.49 36.14 -10.11
C CYS A 9 20.65 34.95 -10.63
N VAL A 10 19.97 35.09 -11.77
CA VAL A 10 19.18 33.98 -12.35
C VAL A 10 20.08 32.90 -12.98
N ALA A 11 21.25 33.29 -13.50
CA ALA A 11 22.23 32.35 -14.04
C ALA A 11 22.94 31.50 -12.95
N ILE A 12 23.09 32.02 -11.72
CA ILE A 12 23.69 31.29 -10.59
C ILE A 12 22.71 30.29 -9.96
N ILE A 13 21.39 30.54 -10.05
CA ILE A 13 20.37 29.62 -9.53
C ILE A 13 20.12 28.46 -10.51
N LEU A 14 20.27 28.68 -11.83
CA LEU A 14 20.14 27.62 -12.84
C LEU A 14 21.36 26.68 -12.93
N SER A 15 22.54 27.08 -12.44
CA SER A 15 23.71 26.19 -12.36
C SER A 15 23.78 25.36 -11.06
N ALA A 16 22.94 25.65 -10.06
CA ALA A 16 22.86 24.89 -8.82
C ALA A 16 21.84 23.72 -8.86
N PHE A 17 20.97 23.67 -9.87
CA PHE A 17 19.96 22.60 -10.00
C PHE A 17 20.45 21.38 -10.80
N PHE A 18 21.62 21.45 -11.43
CA PHE A 18 22.22 20.33 -12.18
C PHE A 18 23.27 19.54 -11.39
N ALA A 19 23.39 19.77 -10.07
CA ALA A 19 24.36 19.11 -9.19
C ALA A 19 23.72 18.23 -8.10
N VAL A 20 22.41 17.93 -8.19
CA VAL A 20 21.68 17.10 -7.20
C VAL A 20 20.96 15.92 -7.88
N GLN A 21 21.54 15.37 -8.94
CA GLN A 21 21.19 14.02 -9.39
C GLN A 21 22.48 13.21 -9.40
N GLU A 22 22.42 12.03 -8.77
CA GLU A 22 23.47 11.02 -8.63
C GLU A 22 24.38 11.14 -7.40
N THR A 23 23.80 10.95 -6.21
CA THR A 23 24.53 10.30 -5.10
C THR A 23 23.66 9.19 -4.52
N SER A 24 23.99 7.94 -4.88
CA SER A 24 23.95 6.74 -4.01
C SER A 24 24.04 5.47 -4.86
N ALA A 25 25.17 5.29 -5.54
CA ALA A 25 25.62 3.96 -5.88
C ALA A 25 27.14 4.00 -5.90
N THR A 26 27.75 3.51 -4.81
CA THR A 26 29.11 2.93 -4.68
C THR A 26 29.75 3.35 -3.35
N SER A 27 29.67 2.49 -2.33
CA SER A 27 30.84 1.75 -1.83
C SER A 27 30.46 1.03 -0.52
N TYR A 28 30.63 -0.29 -0.51
CA TYR A 28 31.30 -0.98 0.58
C TYR A 28 32.13 -2.09 -0.06
N GLU A 29 33.42 -2.01 0.25
CA GLU A 29 34.60 -2.71 -0.28
C GLU A 29 34.44 -4.24 -0.14
N GLU A 30 34.80 -5.07 -1.12
CA GLU A 30 36.17 -5.40 -1.54
C GLU A 30 37.09 -5.80 -0.37
N TRP A 31 37.06 -7.09 0.01
CA TRP A 31 38.28 -7.76 0.49
C TRP A 31 38.29 -9.26 0.20
N SER A 32 39.48 -9.70 -0.23
CA SER A 32 39.98 -11.06 -0.39
C SER A 32 39.55 -11.83 -1.65
N LYS A 33 40.16 -11.42 -2.76
CA LYS A 33 40.74 -12.41 -3.67
C LYS A 33 42.22 -12.55 -3.32
N ASP A 34 42.69 -13.79 -3.31
CA ASP A 34 44.07 -14.26 -3.46
C ASP A 34 44.57 -15.10 -2.28
N LYS A 35 45.23 -16.21 -2.66
CA LYS A 35 45.71 -17.38 -1.90
C LYS A 35 44.63 -18.47 -1.80
N GLU A 36 44.72 -19.62 -2.44
CA GLU A 36 45.89 -20.46 -2.70
C GLU A 36 45.77 -21.22 -4.03
N THR A 37 46.70 -20.95 -4.93
CA THR A 37 47.26 -21.97 -5.83
C THR A 37 48.62 -22.35 -5.28
N GLN A 38 48.69 -23.39 -4.45
CA GLN A 38 49.89 -24.19 -4.27
C GLN A 38 49.54 -25.46 -3.47
N PHE A 39 50.24 -26.54 -3.78
CA PHE A 39 50.12 -27.90 -3.22
C PHE A 39 49.19 -28.85 -3.97
N ASP A 40 49.44 -28.97 -5.28
CA ASP A 40 49.61 -30.31 -5.84
C ASP A 40 51.10 -30.70 -5.75
N GLU A 41 51.31 -32.00 -5.49
CA GLU A 41 52.57 -32.73 -5.60
C GLU A 41 53.41 -32.91 -4.31
N PHE A 42 53.08 -33.92 -3.50
CA PHE A 42 54.05 -34.95 -3.06
C PHE A 42 53.38 -36.16 -2.37
N ILE A 43 53.55 -37.34 -3.01
CA ILE A 43 53.60 -38.69 -2.41
C ILE A 43 52.29 -39.29 -1.84
N CYS A 44 51.67 -40.20 -2.60
CA CYS A 44 51.78 -41.61 -2.23
C CYS A 44 51.68 -42.51 -3.46
N GLU A 45 52.87 -42.86 -3.94
CA GLU A 45 53.18 -43.98 -4.79
C GLU A 45 52.90 -45.26 -4.00
N THR A 46 51.76 -45.92 -4.25
CA THR A 46 51.61 -47.40 -4.29
C THR A 46 50.14 -47.80 -4.48
N CYS A 47 49.88 -48.33 -5.66
CA CYS A 47 48.65 -49.01 -6.04
C CYS A 47 48.41 -50.27 -5.18
N LYS A 48 47.18 -50.47 -4.72
CA LYS A 48 46.45 -51.75 -4.79
C LYS A 48 44.98 -51.51 -4.45
N GLU A 49 44.10 -51.84 -5.39
CA GLU A 49 42.67 -51.94 -5.16
C GLU A 49 42.39 -52.98 -4.05
N PRO A 50 41.72 -52.62 -2.96
CA PRO A 50 41.04 -53.61 -2.13
C PRO A 50 39.74 -53.98 -2.83
N THR A 51 39.54 -55.28 -3.03
CA THR A 51 38.28 -55.87 -3.47
C THR A 51 37.18 -55.49 -2.48
N GLU A 52 36.15 -54.84 -2.98
CA GLU A 52 34.96 -54.44 -2.21
C GLU A 52 34.25 -55.71 -1.68
N PRO A 53 33.94 -55.82 -0.37
CA PRO A 53 33.08 -56.89 0.10
C PRO A 53 31.67 -56.69 -0.42
N GLU A 54 31.00 -57.77 -0.84
CA GLU A 54 29.61 -57.73 -1.30
C GLU A 54 28.72 -56.91 -0.36
N PRO A 55 27.85 -56.02 -0.90
CA PRO A 55 26.93 -55.24 -0.08
C PRO A 55 25.96 -56.22 0.59
N THR A 56 26.04 -56.29 1.91
CA THR A 56 25.03 -56.97 2.71
C THR A 56 23.79 -56.10 2.67
N GLU A 57 22.73 -56.61 2.03
CA GLU A 57 21.42 -55.98 2.00
C GLU A 57 20.94 -55.74 3.44
N PRO A 58 20.66 -54.48 3.85
CA PRO A 58 20.16 -54.24 5.19
C PRO A 58 18.77 -54.86 5.32
N GLU A 59 18.54 -55.58 6.43
CA GLU A 59 17.20 -56.06 6.81
C GLU A 59 16.17 -54.93 6.69
N PRO A 60 14.95 -55.22 6.23
CA PRO A 60 13.91 -54.22 6.06
C PRO A 60 13.51 -53.70 7.45
N THR A 61 13.97 -52.49 7.78
CA THR A 61 13.50 -51.77 8.96
C THR A 61 12.02 -51.48 8.76
N GLU A 62 11.19 -52.06 9.63
CA GLU A 62 9.78 -51.74 9.76
C GLU A 62 9.65 -50.21 9.94
N PRO A 63 8.84 -49.50 9.12
CA PRO A 63 8.74 -48.06 9.22
C PRO A 63 8.16 -47.71 10.59
N GLU A 64 8.91 -46.93 11.37
CA GLU A 64 8.37 -46.22 12.53
C GLU A 64 7.10 -45.46 12.08
N PRO A 65 6.01 -45.50 12.86
CA PRO A 65 4.80 -44.78 12.49
C PRO A 65 5.13 -43.29 12.37
N GLU A 66 4.90 -42.74 11.18
CA GLU A 66 5.00 -41.30 10.92
C GLU A 66 4.12 -40.58 11.95
N VAL A 67 4.75 -39.81 12.82
CA VAL A 67 4.05 -38.86 13.69
C VAL A 67 3.48 -37.80 12.76
N GLU A 68 2.22 -37.96 12.37
CA GLU A 68 1.45 -36.87 11.79
C GLU A 68 1.56 -35.67 12.76
N PRO A 69 1.97 -34.48 12.29
CA PRO A 69 1.96 -33.31 13.17
C PRO A 69 0.52 -33.12 13.63
N GLU A 70 0.28 -33.27 14.94
CA GLU A 70 -1.05 -33.04 15.51
C GLU A 70 -1.60 -31.71 15.01
N PRO A 71 -2.86 -31.65 14.53
CA PRO A 71 -3.48 -30.38 14.20
C PRO A 71 -3.45 -29.52 15.45
N LYS A 72 -2.71 -28.40 15.42
CA LYS A 72 -2.67 -27.43 16.52
C LYS A 72 -4.11 -27.07 16.87
N SER A 73 -4.60 -27.67 17.95
CA SER A 73 -5.90 -27.38 18.55
C SER A 73 -5.87 -25.92 18.96
N ARG A 74 -6.40 -25.04 18.10
CA ARG A 74 -6.63 -23.65 18.46
C ARG A 74 -7.67 -23.70 19.58
N LYS A 75 -7.28 -23.28 20.78
CA LYS A 75 -8.25 -23.00 21.85
C LYS A 75 -9.37 -22.18 21.23
N LYS A 76 -10.61 -22.63 21.41
CA LYS A 76 -11.80 -21.84 21.13
C LYS A 76 -11.59 -20.46 21.78
N SER A 77 -11.57 -19.39 20.98
CA SER A 77 -11.36 -18.04 21.46
C SER A 77 -12.48 -17.67 22.45
N LYS A 78 -12.11 -16.97 23.53
CA LYS A 78 -13.08 -16.34 24.47
C LYS A 78 -13.88 -15.23 23.77
N CYS A 79 -13.30 -14.73 22.69
CA CYS A 79 -13.71 -13.59 21.91
C CYS A 79 -14.91 -13.92 21.03
N SER A 80 -15.96 -13.11 21.16
CA SER A 80 -17.27 -13.26 20.54
C SER A 80 -17.87 -11.91 20.10
N GLY A 81 -17.08 -10.84 20.14
CA GLY A 81 -17.50 -9.53 19.69
C GLY A 81 -17.54 -9.46 18.16
N SER A 82 -18.14 -8.39 17.66
CA SER A 82 -18.30 -8.17 16.22
C SER A 82 -18.10 -6.72 15.81
N ILE A 83 -17.67 -6.50 14.57
CA ILE A 83 -17.57 -5.17 13.95
C ILE A 83 -18.16 -5.24 12.54
N GLY A 84 -19.09 -4.34 12.24
CA GLY A 84 -19.66 -4.23 10.91
C GLY A 84 -20.67 -3.11 10.78
N ASN A 85 -21.30 -3.07 9.60
CA ASN A 85 -22.69 -2.67 9.37
C ASN A 85 -22.92 -2.47 7.87
N LEU A 86 -22.46 -1.35 7.29
CA LEU A 86 -22.88 -0.96 5.94
C LEU A 86 -21.89 -0.09 5.16
N VAL A 87 -21.77 -0.37 3.87
CA VAL A 87 -21.24 0.55 2.85
C VAL A 87 -22.34 0.83 1.82
N TRP A 88 -22.69 2.10 1.59
CA TRP A 88 -23.82 2.44 0.72
C TRP A 88 -23.63 3.73 -0.08
N ASN A 89 -24.45 3.85 -1.12
CA ASN A 89 -24.65 5.08 -1.87
C ASN A 89 -25.61 6.02 -1.11
N ASP A 90 -25.06 6.87 -0.24
CA ASP A 90 -25.70 7.99 0.44
C ASP A 90 -26.01 9.09 -0.59
N ALA A 91 -27.19 8.96 -1.21
CA ALA A 91 -27.58 9.76 -2.36
C ALA A 91 -28.02 11.18 -1.97
N ASN A 92 -28.40 11.37 -0.70
CA ASN A 92 -28.81 12.67 -0.16
C ASN A 92 -27.77 13.32 0.76
N GLU A 93 -26.62 12.67 0.96
CA GLU A 93 -25.47 13.12 1.76
C GLU A 93 -25.83 13.40 3.23
N ASN A 94 -26.77 12.65 3.81
CA ASN A 94 -27.23 12.87 5.18
C ASN A 94 -26.59 11.94 6.22
N GLY A 95 -25.79 10.96 5.79
CA GLY A 95 -25.11 10.01 6.67
C GLY A 95 -26.02 8.94 7.29
N VAL A 96 -27.25 8.80 6.81
CA VAL A 96 -28.23 7.80 7.26
C VAL A 96 -28.69 7.00 6.06
N LYS A 97 -28.67 5.68 6.18
CA LYS A 97 -29.19 4.82 5.11
C LYS A 97 -30.71 4.96 4.99
N ASP A 98 -31.15 5.65 3.94
CA ASP A 98 -32.57 5.87 3.66
C ASP A 98 -33.13 4.91 2.60
N GLY A 99 -34.45 4.73 2.59
CA GLY A 99 -35.24 3.81 1.76
C GLY A 99 -34.54 3.21 0.52
N GLU A 100 -34.52 3.95 -0.59
CA GLU A 100 -34.06 3.47 -1.90
C GLU A 100 -32.54 3.57 -2.14
N GLU A 101 -31.79 4.09 -1.18
CA GLU A 101 -30.33 4.13 -1.30
C GLU A 101 -29.79 2.71 -1.44
N LYS A 102 -28.74 2.52 -2.24
CA LYS A 102 -28.25 1.17 -2.55
C LYS A 102 -27.01 0.88 -1.73
N GLY A 103 -26.91 -0.32 -1.18
CA GLY A 103 -25.63 -0.81 -0.70
C GLY A 103 -24.62 -0.96 -1.84
N LEU A 104 -23.34 -0.83 -1.53
CA LEU A 104 -22.26 -1.10 -2.48
C LEU A 104 -21.82 -2.55 -2.30
N ASP A 105 -22.03 -3.37 -3.33
CA ASP A 105 -21.66 -4.80 -3.36
C ASP A 105 -20.17 -4.97 -3.64
N ASP A 106 -19.59 -6.07 -3.15
CA ASP A 106 -18.22 -6.52 -3.43
C ASP A 106 -17.13 -5.48 -3.11
N VAL A 107 -17.35 -4.63 -2.11
CA VAL A 107 -16.35 -3.68 -1.61
C VAL A 107 -15.48 -4.39 -0.57
N LYS A 108 -14.17 -4.46 -0.81
CA LYS A 108 -13.26 -5.06 0.16
C LYS A 108 -13.11 -4.18 1.40
N ILE A 109 -13.31 -4.79 2.55
CA ILE A 109 -13.08 -4.21 3.87
C ILE A 109 -11.89 -4.89 4.53
N THR A 110 -10.98 -4.10 5.08
CA THR A 110 -9.87 -4.58 5.92
C THR A 110 -10.09 -4.11 7.34
N LEU A 111 -9.97 -5.01 8.31
CA LEU A 111 -9.98 -4.73 9.73
C LEU A 111 -8.57 -4.99 10.28
N LYS A 112 -7.99 -4.02 10.98
CA LYS A 112 -6.74 -4.20 11.72
C LYS A 112 -7.02 -4.12 13.21
N TRP A 113 -6.42 -5.02 13.97
CA TRP A 113 -6.47 -5.07 15.44
C TRP A 113 -5.09 -4.71 16.00
N ALA A 114 -5.05 -3.93 17.08
CA ALA A 114 -3.82 -3.51 17.76
C ALA A 114 -3.22 -4.59 18.70
N GLY A 115 -3.76 -5.81 18.67
CA GLY A 115 -3.39 -6.86 19.61
C GLY A 115 -3.85 -6.60 21.05
N GLU A 116 -3.35 -7.44 21.96
CA GLU A 116 -3.75 -7.44 23.38
C GLU A 116 -3.09 -6.29 24.16
N ASP A 117 -2.00 -5.72 23.65
CA ASP A 117 -1.24 -4.67 24.32
C ASP A 117 -1.72 -3.23 23.97
N TYR A 118 -2.70 -3.12 23.07
CA TYR A 118 -3.27 -1.86 22.56
C TYR A 118 -2.23 -0.96 21.88
N ARG A 119 -1.18 -1.52 21.29
CA ARG A 119 -0.15 -0.79 20.56
C ARG A 119 -0.13 -1.21 19.10
N TRP A 120 0.05 -0.22 18.24
CA TRP A 120 0.14 -0.45 16.80
C TRP A 120 1.59 -0.65 16.38
N ASP A 121 1.75 -1.31 15.24
CA ASP A 121 3.00 -1.55 14.53
C ASP A 121 3.96 -2.48 15.31
N ASN A 122 3.41 -3.53 15.92
CA ASN A 122 4.10 -4.59 16.67
C ASN A 122 3.75 -6.00 16.13
N ASP A 123 4.21 -7.05 16.83
CA ASP A 123 4.09 -8.44 16.37
C ASP A 123 2.69 -9.07 16.59
N ASP A 124 1.87 -8.51 17.48
CA ASP A 124 0.50 -8.97 17.77
C ASP A 124 -0.59 -8.21 17.00
N ASP A 125 -0.22 -7.25 16.16
CA ASP A 125 -1.12 -6.66 15.18
C ASP A 125 -1.68 -7.74 14.23
N GLU A 126 -3.01 -7.85 14.15
CA GLU A 126 -3.70 -8.76 13.23
C GLU A 126 -4.44 -8.02 12.12
N GLU A 127 -4.55 -8.64 10.95
CA GLU A 127 -5.32 -8.12 9.81
C GLU A 127 -6.33 -9.16 9.31
N LEU A 128 -7.59 -8.76 9.23
CA LEU A 128 -8.70 -9.54 8.70
C LEU A 128 -9.29 -8.82 7.48
N THR A 129 -9.90 -9.58 6.55
CA THR A 129 -10.59 -8.99 5.40
C THR A 129 -11.91 -9.67 5.10
N THR A 130 -12.89 -8.90 4.64
CA THR A 130 -14.17 -9.39 4.13
C THR A 130 -14.62 -8.54 2.94
N HIS A 131 -15.73 -8.91 2.30
CA HIS A 131 -16.37 -8.10 1.26
C HIS A 131 -17.80 -7.79 1.67
N THR A 132 -18.28 -6.61 1.27
CA THR A 132 -19.69 -6.29 1.40
C THR A 132 -20.54 -7.19 0.50
N ASN A 133 -21.72 -7.54 0.98
CA ASN A 133 -22.71 -8.26 0.17
C ASN A 133 -23.54 -7.30 -0.70
N LYS A 134 -24.50 -7.84 -1.46
CA LYS A 134 -25.41 -7.09 -2.36
C LYS A 134 -26.17 -5.95 -1.70
N SER A 135 -26.38 -6.01 -0.39
CA SER A 135 -27.04 -4.97 0.39
C SER A 135 -26.05 -3.98 1.00
N GLY A 136 -24.76 -4.09 0.71
CA GLY A 136 -23.68 -3.28 1.25
C GLY A 136 -23.20 -3.73 2.63
N LYS A 137 -23.74 -4.81 3.18
CA LYS A 137 -23.43 -5.23 4.55
C LYS A 137 -22.15 -6.03 4.62
N TYR A 138 -21.39 -5.83 5.67
CA TYR A 138 -20.21 -6.62 6.02
C TYR A 138 -20.16 -6.82 7.53
N GLU A 139 -19.46 -7.87 7.96
CA GLU A 139 -19.32 -8.26 9.36
C GLU A 139 -17.99 -8.97 9.56
N PHE A 140 -17.38 -8.72 10.70
CA PHE A 140 -16.30 -9.49 11.31
C PHE A 140 -16.80 -9.99 12.66
N ASP A 141 -16.71 -11.28 12.90
CA ASP A 141 -17.11 -11.96 14.13
C ASP A 141 -15.89 -12.54 14.86
N ASP A 142 -16.13 -13.16 16.02
CA ASP A 142 -15.12 -13.78 16.87
C ASP A 142 -13.98 -12.82 17.28
N LEU A 143 -14.31 -11.55 17.50
CA LEU A 143 -13.37 -10.48 17.85
C LEU A 143 -13.24 -10.30 19.37
N CYS A 144 -12.02 -10.01 19.81
CA CYS A 144 -11.71 -9.74 21.22
C CYS A 144 -11.98 -8.27 21.55
N GLU A 145 -11.97 -7.92 22.83
CA GLU A 145 -11.86 -6.50 23.20
C GLU A 145 -10.60 -5.86 22.59
N GLY A 146 -10.66 -4.58 22.24
CA GLY A 146 -9.49 -3.93 21.68
C GLY A 146 -9.72 -2.71 20.81
N ASP A 147 -8.60 -2.15 20.38
CA ASP A 147 -8.54 -1.07 19.39
C ASP A 147 -8.49 -1.64 17.97
N TYR A 148 -9.41 -1.16 17.14
CA TYR A 148 -9.56 -1.58 15.76
C TYR A 148 -9.51 -0.40 14.79
N LYS A 149 -9.04 -0.67 13.57
CA LYS A 149 -9.12 0.24 12.43
C LYS A 149 -9.77 -0.49 11.26
N VAL A 150 -10.86 0.08 10.75
CA VAL A 150 -11.55 -0.40 9.56
C VAL A 150 -11.10 0.41 8.36
N TYR A 151 -10.89 -0.24 7.22
CA TYR A 151 -10.47 0.39 5.98
C TYR A 151 -11.36 -0.08 4.83
N VAL A 152 -11.89 0.86 4.07
CA VAL A 152 -12.53 0.58 2.78
C VAL A 152 -11.49 0.62 1.67
N LYS A 153 -11.46 -0.39 0.81
CA LYS A 153 -10.55 -0.43 -0.34
C LYS A 153 -10.95 0.62 -1.37
N GLY A 154 -10.22 1.72 -1.41
CA GLY A 154 -10.53 2.87 -2.28
C GLY A 154 -10.66 2.60 -3.79
N ARG A 155 -10.08 1.50 -4.31
CA ARG A 155 -10.26 1.12 -5.73
C ARG A 155 -11.67 0.60 -6.01
N ASP A 156 -12.31 -0.05 -5.05
CA ASP A 156 -13.61 -0.71 -5.22
C ASP A 156 -14.75 0.32 -5.17
N VAL A 157 -14.49 1.48 -4.55
CA VAL A 157 -15.38 2.65 -4.53
C VAL A 157 -14.92 3.75 -5.50
N ALA A 158 -14.15 3.40 -6.52
CA ALA A 158 -13.75 4.37 -7.55
C ALA A 158 -14.98 4.95 -8.26
N GLY A 159 -15.04 6.28 -8.39
CA GLY A 159 -16.22 6.98 -8.94
C GLY A 159 -17.22 7.43 -7.88
N TYR A 160 -17.03 7.03 -6.63
CA TYR A 160 -17.76 7.58 -5.50
C TYR A 160 -16.91 8.58 -4.71
N THR A 161 -17.55 9.49 -3.99
CA THR A 161 -16.90 10.30 -2.96
C THR A 161 -17.48 9.94 -1.61
N GLN A 162 -16.64 9.69 -0.61
CA GLN A 162 -17.12 9.46 0.74
C GLN A 162 -17.74 10.74 1.31
N VAL A 163 -18.93 10.62 1.88
CA VAL A 163 -19.69 11.73 2.50
C VAL A 163 -19.98 11.46 3.97
N TYR A 164 -19.93 10.19 4.38
CA TYR A 164 -20.12 9.80 5.77
C TYR A 164 -19.01 8.84 6.25
N ASP A 165 -18.54 9.10 7.46
CA ASP A 165 -17.61 8.28 8.23
C ASP A 165 -17.98 8.41 9.72
N PRO A 166 -17.95 7.34 10.53
CA PRO A 166 -18.30 7.42 11.94
C PRO A 166 -17.35 8.33 12.73
N ASP A 167 -16.09 8.49 12.28
CA ASP A 167 -15.11 9.38 12.93
C ASP A 167 -15.17 10.84 12.44
N GLY A 168 -16.10 11.13 11.51
CA GLY A 168 -16.31 12.44 10.93
C GLY A 168 -15.27 12.86 9.89
N LYS A 169 -14.37 11.96 9.46
CA LYS A 169 -13.33 12.24 8.47
C LYS A 169 -13.51 11.33 7.26
N PRO A 170 -13.92 11.85 6.10
CA PRO A 170 -14.10 11.04 4.89
C PRO A 170 -12.73 10.67 4.28
N ASN A 171 -12.07 9.66 4.86
CA ASN A 171 -10.74 9.18 4.49
C ASN A 171 -10.66 7.67 4.21
N ASN A 172 -11.81 7.00 4.08
CA ASN A 172 -12.04 5.57 3.94
C ASN A 172 -11.56 4.73 5.12
N LYS A 173 -11.51 5.32 6.33
CA LYS A 173 -11.00 4.65 7.53
C LYS A 173 -11.77 5.09 8.77
N ALA A 174 -12.19 4.13 9.56
CA ALA A 174 -12.81 4.38 10.85
C ALA A 174 -11.97 3.75 11.97
N LYS A 175 -11.95 4.41 13.14
CA LYS A 175 -11.47 3.80 14.38
C LYS A 175 -12.64 3.22 15.14
N VAL A 176 -12.49 2.00 15.62
CA VAL A 176 -13.49 1.27 16.39
C VAL A 176 -12.84 0.76 17.66
N TYR A 177 -13.59 0.73 18.75
CA TYR A 177 -13.18 0.15 20.02
C TYR A 177 -14.25 -0.84 20.46
N LEU A 178 -13.83 -2.05 20.79
CA LEU A 178 -14.68 -3.03 21.46
C LEU A 178 -14.39 -2.99 22.96
N ASP A 179 -15.41 -2.69 23.77
CA ASP A 179 -15.28 -2.50 25.22
C ASP A 179 -15.37 -3.80 26.05
N GLY A 180 -15.46 -4.93 25.36
CA GLY A 180 -15.39 -6.26 25.93
C GLY A 180 -15.38 -7.35 24.85
N ASP A 181 -15.01 -8.57 25.23
CA ASP A 181 -14.95 -9.75 24.34
C ASP A 181 -16.31 -10.16 23.74
N ASN A 182 -17.40 -9.51 24.10
CA ASN A 182 -18.75 -9.75 23.61
C ASN A 182 -19.46 -8.47 23.18
N ASP A 183 -18.69 -7.42 22.87
CA ASP A 183 -19.21 -6.15 22.35
C ASP A 183 -19.46 -6.25 20.84
N ASP A 184 -20.59 -5.68 20.40
CA ASP A 184 -21.06 -5.70 19.02
C ASP A 184 -21.09 -4.27 18.47
N HIS A 185 -20.11 -3.93 17.63
CA HIS A 185 -20.01 -2.62 17.02
C HIS A 185 -20.70 -2.57 15.65
N THR A 186 -21.99 -2.24 15.66
CA THR A 186 -22.83 -2.18 14.45
C THR A 186 -22.89 -0.78 13.82
N LYS A 187 -21.87 0.06 13.98
CA LYS A 187 -21.84 1.45 13.49
C LYS A 187 -20.58 1.79 12.70
N ALA A 188 -19.87 0.77 12.22
CA ALA A 188 -18.75 0.95 11.31
C ALA A 188 -19.28 1.19 9.88
N ASP A 189 -19.84 2.37 9.67
CA ASP A 189 -20.66 2.71 8.50
C ASP A 189 -19.92 3.63 7.54
N PHE A 190 -19.95 3.35 6.24
CA PHE A 190 -19.32 4.21 5.22
C PHE A 190 -20.33 4.62 4.14
N GLY A 191 -20.71 5.91 4.15
CA GLY A 191 -21.61 6.50 3.17
C GLY A 191 -20.85 7.18 2.05
N TYR A 192 -21.24 6.89 0.83
CA TYR A 192 -20.60 7.36 -0.40
C TYR A 192 -21.63 7.99 -1.32
N ILE A 193 -21.31 9.05 -2.05
CA ILE A 193 -22.18 9.54 -3.12
C ILE A 193 -21.57 9.23 -4.48
N ASN A 194 -22.38 8.65 -5.38
CA ASN A 194 -22.05 8.49 -6.78
C ASN A 194 -22.03 9.86 -7.48
N ARG A 195 -20.88 10.54 -7.46
CA ARG A 195 -20.62 11.64 -8.38
C ARG A 195 -20.18 11.01 -9.67
N SER A 196 -21.12 10.47 -10.42
CA SER A 196 -20.91 10.21 -11.84
C SER A 196 -20.38 11.52 -12.38
N THR A 197 -19.06 11.58 -12.66
CA THR A 197 -18.48 12.70 -13.38
C THR A 197 -19.40 12.87 -14.58
N PRO A 198 -20.03 14.05 -14.78
CA PRO A 198 -20.79 14.26 -15.99
C PRO A 198 -19.81 13.88 -17.09
N ALA A 199 -20.12 12.80 -17.83
CA ALA A 199 -19.37 12.50 -19.03
C ALA A 199 -19.44 13.80 -19.81
N THR A 200 -18.31 14.49 -19.95
CA THR A 200 -18.23 15.77 -20.66
C THR A 200 -18.43 15.47 -22.14
N GLY A 201 -19.64 15.08 -22.52
CA GLY A 201 -20.20 15.35 -23.82
C GLY A 201 -20.42 16.85 -23.87
N SER A 202 -19.77 17.48 -24.82
CA SER A 202 -19.78 18.93 -25.09
C SER A 202 -18.75 19.76 -24.32
N GLY A 203 -17.49 19.62 -24.76
CA GLY A 203 -16.65 20.76 -25.13
C GLY A 203 -16.69 21.99 -24.23
N ILE A 204 -16.04 21.92 -23.08
CA ILE A 204 -15.39 23.10 -22.52
C ILE A 204 -13.96 22.66 -22.21
N LEU A 205 -13.06 23.10 -23.08
CA LEU A 205 -11.62 23.04 -22.97
C LEU A 205 -11.24 23.45 -21.54
N ALA A 206 -10.78 22.50 -20.72
CA ALA A 206 -10.02 22.83 -19.53
C ALA A 206 -8.76 23.55 -20.02
N VAL A 207 -8.80 24.89 -20.01
CA VAL A 207 -7.63 25.72 -20.24
C VAL A 207 -6.70 25.45 -19.07
N PHE A 208 -5.77 24.51 -19.26
CA PHE A 208 -4.56 24.47 -18.46
C PHE A 208 -3.88 25.82 -18.65
N VAL A 209 -4.01 26.70 -17.66
CA VAL A 209 -3.20 27.92 -17.57
C VAL A 209 -1.79 27.47 -17.20
N ALA A 210 -1.04 27.02 -18.21
CA ALA A 210 0.39 26.83 -18.16
C ALA A 210 0.97 27.39 -19.46
N GLY A 211 1.43 28.64 -19.38
CA GLY A 211 2.51 29.15 -20.23
C GLY A 211 2.24 29.31 -21.72
N ILE A 212 1.39 30.27 -22.11
CA ILE A 212 1.60 31.01 -23.37
C ILE A 212 1.66 32.50 -23.05
N VAL A 213 2.80 32.93 -22.54
CA VAL A 213 3.19 34.34 -22.60
C VAL A 213 3.79 34.58 -23.99
N SER A 214 2.99 35.25 -24.82
CA SER A 214 3.41 36.17 -25.87
C SER A 214 4.04 35.58 -27.15
N LEU A 215 3.20 35.03 -28.02
CA LEU A 215 3.44 34.99 -29.47
C LEU A 215 2.45 35.92 -30.18
N LEU A 216 2.43 37.20 -29.79
CA LEU A 216 1.73 38.26 -30.53
C LEU A 216 2.47 39.61 -30.36
N SER A 217 3.73 39.66 -30.82
CA SER A 217 4.29 40.88 -31.43
C SER A 217 5.58 40.57 -32.20
N ILE A 218 5.51 39.64 -33.17
CA ILE A 218 6.50 39.59 -34.27
C ILE A 218 5.79 40.11 -35.51
N ARG A 219 5.55 41.41 -35.56
CA ARG A 219 5.44 42.22 -36.78
C ARG A 219 5.42 43.69 -36.34
N THR A 220 6.37 44.45 -36.88
CA THR A 220 6.49 45.92 -36.83
C THR A 220 7.42 46.54 -35.78
N LEU A 221 8.70 46.13 -35.75
CA LEU A 221 9.80 47.06 -35.44
C LEU A 221 10.98 46.89 -36.41
N LYS A 222 10.66 46.79 -37.70
CA LYS A 222 11.62 46.95 -38.80
C LYS A 222 11.32 48.23 -39.59
N GLN A 223 11.00 49.35 -38.93
CA GLN A 223 10.92 50.70 -39.54
C GLN A 223 11.10 51.89 -38.56
N PHE A 224 11.85 51.75 -37.45
CA PHE A 224 12.24 52.92 -36.64
C PHE A 224 13.76 52.98 -36.39
N LYS A 225 14.51 52.75 -37.48
CA LYS A 225 15.91 53.18 -37.58
C LYS A 225 16.00 54.27 -38.67
N LYS A 226 15.25 55.35 -38.47
CA LYS A 226 15.41 56.66 -39.13
C LYS A 226 14.54 57.63 -38.35
N VAL A 227 15.07 58.81 -38.07
CA VAL A 227 14.51 59.85 -37.19
C VAL A 227 14.68 59.53 -35.70
N LEU A 228 15.93 59.58 -35.24
CA LEU A 228 16.38 60.71 -34.44
C LEU A 228 17.87 60.88 -34.75
N TYR A 229 18.22 62.14 -34.99
CA TYR A 229 19.55 62.67 -35.27
C TYR A 229 20.49 62.45 -34.07
#